data_AF-A0AAW2XY20-F1
#
_entry.id   AF-A0AAW2XY20-F1
#
_cell.length_a   1.000
_cell.length_b   1.000
_cell.length_c   1.000
_cell.angle_alpha   90.00
_cell.angle_beta   90.00
_cell.angle_gamma   90.00
#
_symmetry.space_group_name_H-M   'P 1'
#
loop_
_entity.id
_entity.type
_entity.pdbx_description
1 polymer ?
#
loop_
_entity_poly.entity_id
_entity_poly.type
_entity_poly.pdbx_seq_one_letter_code
_entity_poly.pdbx_strand_id
1 'polypeptide(L)'
;MTDGTTAADGAKDCQFEKDVLFLHPSEHSGLSLFSSPLDGSNFLAWSRSVYVSLGTKLKLGFIDGSFPMPAAGSKNFEQWRRVDLIV
;
A
#
# COMPACT_ATOMS: atom_id res chain seq x y z
N MET A 1 -19.87 14.59 34.32
CA MET A 1 -19.81 13.46 33.37
C MET A 1 -19.75 14.07 31.98
N THR A 2 -18.56 14.20 31.41
CA THR A 2 -18.35 14.85 30.11
C THR A 2 -18.08 13.78 29.06
N ASP A 3 -19.04 13.56 28.15
CA ASP A 3 -18.82 12.84 26.90
C ASP A 3 -18.01 13.74 25.96
N GLY A 4 -16.71 13.47 25.86
CA GLY A 4 -15.83 14.03 24.85
C GLY A 4 -15.96 13.23 23.56
N THR A 5 -16.81 13.69 22.65
CA THR A 5 -16.89 13.21 21.26
C THR A 5 -15.56 13.49 20.54
N THR A 6 -14.78 12.43 20.33
CA THR A 6 -13.63 12.41 19.42
C THR A 6 -14.13 12.29 17.99
N ALA A 7 -14.32 13.44 17.33
CA ALA A 7 -14.72 13.56 15.92
C ALA A 7 -13.54 13.89 14.98
N ALA A 8 -12.31 13.54 15.36
CA ALA A 8 -11.10 13.87 14.60
C ALA A 8 -10.44 12.68 13.88
N ASP A 9 -10.98 11.47 14.04
CA ASP A 9 -10.36 10.23 13.58
C ASP A 9 -10.71 9.90 12.11
N GLY A 10 -11.98 10.04 11.71
CA GLY A 10 -12.45 9.63 10.38
C GLY A 10 -11.93 10.46 9.18
N ALA A 11 -11.35 11.64 9.42
CA ALA A 11 -10.81 12.47 8.34
C ALA A 11 -9.40 12.03 7.89
N LYS A 12 -8.63 11.39 8.77
CA LYS A 12 -7.27 10.94 8.46
C LYS A 12 -7.28 9.64 7.66
N ASP A 13 -8.21 8.74 7.98
CA ASP A 13 -8.41 7.50 7.22
C ASP A 13 -8.82 7.77 5.77
N CYS A 14 -9.77 8.68 5.53
CA CYS A 14 -10.21 9.01 4.18
C CYS A 14 -9.12 9.67 3.31
N GLN A 15 -8.14 10.33 3.93
CA GLN A 15 -7.03 10.96 3.23
C GLN A 15 -5.94 9.94 2.92
N PHE A 16 -5.55 9.14 3.93
CA PHE A 16 -4.59 8.06 3.80
C PHE A 16 -5.05 7.00 2.79
N GLU A 17 -6.34 6.63 2.81
CA GLU A 17 -6.93 5.71 1.83
C GLU A 17 -6.81 6.25 0.39
N LYS A 18 -7.00 7.55 0.19
CA LYS A 18 -6.83 8.16 -1.14
C LYS A 18 -5.38 8.13 -1.60
N ASP A 19 -4.45 8.42 -0.70
CA ASP A 19 -3.01 8.44 -0.99
C ASP A 19 -2.48 7.04 -1.28
N VAL A 20 -2.92 6.02 -0.54
CA VAL A 20 -2.57 4.61 -0.73
C VAL A 20 -3.15 4.04 -2.03
N LEU A 21 -4.35 4.47 -2.40
CA LEU A 21 -5.03 4.05 -3.64
C LEU A 21 -4.63 4.88 -4.87
N PHE A 22 -3.79 5.90 -4.71
CA PHE A 22 -3.35 6.76 -5.80
C PHE A 22 -2.19 6.12 -6.57
N LEU A 23 -2.43 5.83 -7.85
CA LEU A 23 -1.39 5.39 -8.78
C LEU A 23 -0.89 6.60 -9.57
N HIS A 24 0.38 6.94 -9.38
CA HIS A 24 1.00 7.97 -10.21
C HIS A 24 1.17 7.43 -11.65
N PRO A 25 0.90 8.21 -12.71
CA PRO A 25 0.99 7.75 -14.10
C PRO A 25 2.37 7.24 -14.53
N SER A 26 3.43 7.54 -13.77
CA SER A 26 4.79 7.02 -14.00
C SER A 26 5.06 5.68 -13.32
N GLU A 27 4.05 5.07 -12.69
CA GLU A 27 4.13 3.76 -12.07
C GLU A 27 3.89 2.71 -13.16
N HIS A 28 4.97 2.10 -13.66
CA HIS A 28 4.90 1.10 -14.72
C HIS A 28 5.13 -0.31 -14.15
N SER A 29 4.18 -1.23 -14.37
CA SER A 29 4.25 -2.65 -14.01
C SER A 29 5.33 -3.46 -14.75
N GLY A 30 6.08 -2.81 -15.65
CA GLY A 30 7.16 -3.41 -16.44
C GLY A 30 8.57 -3.06 -15.94
N LEU A 31 8.70 -2.19 -14.94
CA LEU A 31 10.01 -1.90 -14.34
C LEU A 31 10.28 -2.96 -13.28
N SER A 32 11.28 -3.80 -13.51
CA SER A 32 11.75 -4.75 -12.50
C SER A 32 12.11 -3.97 -11.24
N LEU A 33 11.25 -4.01 -10.20
CA LEU A 33 11.50 -3.38 -8.91
C LEU A 33 12.82 -3.80 -8.29
N PHE A 34 13.33 -4.96 -8.71
CA PHE A 34 14.55 -5.55 -8.21
C PHE A 34 15.48 -5.83 -9.39
N SER A 35 16.70 -5.31 -9.29
CA SER A 35 17.79 -5.62 -10.24
C SER A 35 18.22 -7.10 -10.14
N SER A 36 17.95 -7.75 -9.00
CA SER A 36 18.36 -9.13 -8.75
C SER A 36 17.18 -9.99 -8.27
N PRO A 37 16.90 -11.14 -8.91
CA PRO A 37 15.92 -12.09 -8.45
C PRO A 37 16.34 -12.74 -7.11
N LEU A 38 15.37 -13.25 -6.35
CA LEU A 38 15.62 -13.94 -5.08
C LEU A 38 16.33 -15.28 -5.34
N ASP A 39 17.50 -15.49 -4.75
CA ASP A 39 18.40 -16.65 -4.90
C ASP A 39 18.70 -17.32 -3.55
N GLY A 40 17.81 -17.14 -2.56
CA GLY A 40 17.93 -17.73 -1.21
C GLY A 40 19.03 -17.12 -0.32
N SER A 41 20.18 -16.77 -0.89
CA SER A 41 21.31 -16.11 -0.22
C SER A 41 21.13 -14.60 -0.05
N ASN A 42 20.27 -13.99 -0.86
CA ASN A 42 20.06 -12.54 -0.91
C ASN A 42 18.77 -12.09 -0.22
N PHE A 43 18.08 -12.95 0.55
CA PHE A 43 16.80 -12.61 1.17
C PHE A 43 16.83 -11.34 2.01
N LEU A 44 17.89 -11.10 2.79
CA LEU A 44 17.98 -9.92 3.64
C LEU A 44 18.09 -8.62 2.83
N ALA A 45 18.88 -8.63 1.76
CA ALA A 45 19.02 -7.47 0.87
C ALA A 45 17.74 -7.27 0.05
N TRP A 46 17.21 -8.36 -0.49
CA TRP A 46 15.97 -8.38 -1.27
C TRP A 46 14.77 -7.87 -0.45
N SER A 47 14.57 -8.39 0.77
CA SER A 47 13.45 -7.98 1.63
C SER A 47 13.52 -6.51 2.05
N ARG A 48 14.73 -5.98 2.32
CA ARG A 48 14.92 -4.55 2.57
C ARG A 48 14.60 -3.71 1.34
N SER A 49 15.06 -4.13 0.16
CA SER A 49 14.72 -3.46 -1.10
C SER A 49 13.22 -3.47 -1.37
N VAL A 50 12.54 -4.60 -1.13
CA VAL A 50 11.08 -4.71 -1.24
C VAL A 50 10.41 -3.75 -0.26
N TYR A 51 10.85 -3.73 0.99
CA TYR A 51 10.29 -2.87 2.03
C TYR A 51 10.46 -1.38 1.70
N VAL A 52 11.63 -0.97 1.21
CA VAL A 52 11.90 0.42 0.81
C VAL A 52 11.07 0.81 -0.41
N SER A 53 11.04 -0.03 -1.45
CA SER A 53 10.27 0.25 -2.68
C SER A 53 8.77 0.34 -2.44
N LEU A 54 8.24 -0.43 -1.49
CA LEU A 54 6.82 -0.37 -1.12
C LEU A 54 6.54 0.73 -0.08
N GLY A 55 7.49 1.03 0.80
CA GLY A 55 7.39 2.09 1.79
C GLY A 55 7.35 3.48 1.18
N THR A 56 8.13 3.73 0.13
CA THR A 56 8.11 5.01 -0.61
C THR A 56 6.77 5.27 -1.31
N LYS A 57 5.98 4.21 -1.55
CA LYS A 57 4.70 4.26 -2.27
C LYS A 57 3.48 4.10 -1.35
N LEU A 58 3.66 4.16 -0.03
CA LEU A 58 2.59 3.90 0.97
C LEU A 58 1.93 2.52 0.82
N LYS A 59 2.59 1.55 0.15
CA LYS A 59 2.06 0.20 -0.08
C LYS A 59 2.38 -0.78 1.05
N LEU A 60 3.14 -0.38 2.07
CA LEU A 60 3.43 -1.23 3.23
C LEU A 60 2.16 -1.69 3.96
N GLY A 61 1.10 -0.90 3.93
CA GLY A 61 -0.19 -1.26 4.52
C GLY A 61 -0.83 -2.52 3.92
N PHE A 62 -0.50 -2.87 2.66
CA PHE A 62 -0.98 -4.10 2.03
C PHE A 62 -0.26 -5.35 2.56
N ILE A 63 1.00 -5.22 2.95
CA ILE A 63 1.80 -6.34 3.49
C ILE A 63 1.56 -6.51 4.99
N ASP A 64 1.57 -5.40 5.73
CA ASP A 64 1.42 -5.39 7.19
C ASP A 64 -0.05 -5.55 7.64
N GLY A 65 -1.00 -5.49 6.69
CA GLY A 65 -2.43 -5.63 6.98
C GLY A 65 -3.08 -4.38 7.57
N SER A 66 -2.33 -3.30 7.75
CA SER A 66 -2.84 -1.98 8.16
C SER A 66 -3.82 -1.38 7.13
N PHE A 67 -3.80 -1.85 5.88
CA PHE A 67 -4.77 -1.48 4.84
C PHE A 67 -5.43 -2.74 4.25
N PRO A 68 -6.47 -3.28 4.92
CA PRO A 68 -7.08 -4.55 4.53
C PRO A 68 -7.85 -4.44 3.21
N MET A 69 -8.04 -5.59 2.56
CA MET A 69 -8.83 -5.67 1.34
C MET A 69 -10.26 -5.15 1.58
N PRO A 70 -10.72 -4.15 0.81
CA PRO A 70 -12.09 -3.64 0.91
C PRO A 70 -13.10 -4.72 0.55
N ALA A 71 -14.35 -4.55 1.02
CA ALA A 71 -15.44 -5.46 0.66
C ALA A 71 -15.62 -5.54 -0.87
N ALA A 72 -15.77 -6.77 -1.37
CA ALA A 72 -16.01 -7.04 -2.78
C ALA A 72 -17.28 -6.30 -3.25
N GLY A 73 -17.15 -5.48 -4.31
CA GLY A 73 -18.23 -4.63 -4.83
C GLY A 73 -18.22 -3.17 -4.35
N SER A 74 -17.29 -2.79 -3.46
CA SER A 74 -17.05 -1.38 -3.14
C SER A 74 -16.35 -0.65 -4.29
N LYS A 75 -16.58 0.66 -4.41
CA LYS A 75 -15.90 1.50 -5.42
C LYS A 75 -14.36 1.48 -5.28
N ASN A 76 -13.89 1.30 -4.04
CA ASN A 76 -12.48 1.27 -3.69
C ASN A 76 -11.82 -0.10 -3.98
N PHE A 77 -12.61 -1.18 -4.14
CA PHE A 77 -12.09 -2.52 -4.44
C PHE A 77 -11.31 -2.58 -5.77
N GLU A 78 -11.85 -1.98 -6.84
CA GLU A 78 -11.18 -1.95 -8.15
C GLU A 78 -9.94 -1.03 -8.15
N GLN A 79 -9.90 -0.02 -7.28
CA GLN A 79 -8.70 0.80 -7.10
C GLN A 79 -7.64 0.05 -6.30
N TRP A 80 -8.04 -0.58 -5.20
CA TRP A 80 -7.20 -1.43 -4.36
C TRP A 80 -6.54 -2.54 -5.20
N ARG A 81 -7.34 -3.24 -6.00
CA ARG A 81 -6.87 -4.32 -6.88
C ARG A 81 -5.88 -3.83 -7.93
N ARG A 82 -6.11 -2.66 -8.53
CA ARG A 82 -5.16 -2.08 -9.51
C ARG A 82 -3.83 -1.74 -8.86
N VAL A 83 -3.86 -1.19 -7.64
CA VAL A 83 -2.66 -0.82 -6.89
C VAL A 83 -1.88 -2.05 -6.44
N ASP A 84 -2.57 -3.10 -6.00
CA ASP A 84 -2.01 -4.39 -5.59
C ASP A 84 -1.30 -5.11 -6.75
N LEU A 85 -1.90 -5.08 -7.95
CA LEU A 85 -1.33 -5.69 -9.15
C LEU A 85 -0.15 -4.91 -9.75
N ILE A 86 0.06 -3.65 -9.36
CA ILE A 86 1.19 -2.84 -9.80
C ILE A 86 2.31 -2.97 -8.77
N VAL A 87 3.32 -3.77 -9.11
CA VAL A 87 4.59 -3.87 -8.38
C VAL A 87 5.65 -3.13 -9.19
#